data_AF-A0A519F098-F1
#
_entry.id   AF-A0A519F098-F1
#
_cell.length_a   1.000
_cell.length_b   1.000
_cell.length_c   1.000
_cell.angle_alpha   90.00
_cell.angle_beta   90.00
_cell.angle_gamma   90.00
#
_symmetry.space_group_name_H-M   'P 1'
#
loop_
_entity.id
_entity.type
_entity.pdbx_description
1 polymer ?
#
loop_
_entity_poly.entity_id
_entity_poly.type
_entity_poly.pdbx_seq_one_letter_code
_entity_poly.pdbx_strand_id
1 'polypeptide(L)'
;MHLCPLPLGRYYILDRESGGMLGWIRQPVKDVFAGTDRSEWFSLYRDDGQVDDQTTINNIQRSAFRIHPVGPQGISQGCVTMTSKLAFDELRRSLRNMPGEILPSTGIKYFGVLDVLETLRGPND
;
A
#
# COMPACT_ATOMS: atom_id res chain seq x y z
N MET A 1 -19.67 -4.78 3.32
CA MET A 1 -19.02 -4.15 2.14
C MET A 1 -17.79 -4.97 1.82
N HIS A 2 -17.76 -5.65 0.68
CA HIS A 2 -16.51 -6.19 0.14
C HIS A 2 -15.77 -5.01 -0.50
N LEU A 3 -14.63 -4.60 0.06
CA LEU A 3 -13.79 -3.59 -0.57
C LEU A 3 -13.13 -4.21 -1.82
N CYS A 4 -13.31 -3.56 -2.97
CA CYS A 4 -12.76 -3.98 -4.25
C CYS A 4 -11.22 -4.07 -4.23
N PRO A 5 -10.58 -4.81 -5.16
CA PRO A 5 -9.12 -4.87 -5.28
C PRO A 5 -8.48 -3.48 -5.41
N LEU A 6 -7.15 -3.42 -5.30
CA LEU A 6 -6.41 -2.20 -5.62
C LEU A 6 -6.88 -1.64 -6.97
N PRO A 7 -7.15 -0.34 -7.06
CA PRO A 7 -7.48 0.25 -8.33
C PRO A 7 -6.33 0.14 -9.34
N LEU A 8 -6.66 0.19 -10.62
CA LEU A 8 -5.66 0.20 -11.68
C LEU A 8 -4.78 1.46 -11.59
N GLY A 9 -3.52 1.30 -11.96
CA GLY A 9 -2.56 2.39 -12.05
C GLY A 9 -1.27 2.10 -11.33
N ARG A 10 -0.43 3.13 -11.29
CA ARG A 10 0.90 3.11 -10.70
C ARG A 10 0.85 3.54 -9.24
N TYR A 11 1.60 2.83 -8.41
CA TYR A 11 1.73 3.12 -6.98
C TYR A 11 3.19 3.17 -6.56
N TYR A 12 3.57 4.20 -5.80
CA TYR A 12 4.87 4.29 -5.15
C TYR A 12 4.88 3.49 -3.85
N ILE A 13 5.92 2.69 -3.65
CA ILE A 13 6.12 1.88 -2.45
C ILE A 13 6.97 2.68 -1.46
N LEU A 14 6.39 3.04 -0.33
CA LEU A 14 6.97 3.98 0.64
C LEU A 14 6.99 3.36 2.03
N ASP A 15 7.87 3.86 2.90
CA ASP A 15 7.75 3.54 4.32
C ASP A 15 6.43 4.08 4.86
N ARG A 16 5.85 3.36 5.82
CA ARG A 16 4.59 3.78 6.45
C ARG A 16 4.70 5.15 7.10
N GLU A 17 5.85 5.47 7.69
CA GLU A 17 6.11 6.74 8.40
C GLU A 17 6.21 7.95 7.47
N SER A 18 6.42 7.75 6.18
CA SER A 18 6.59 8.84 5.23
C SER A 18 5.31 9.64 4.95
N GLY A 19 4.16 9.22 5.49
CA GLY A 19 2.85 9.87 5.31
C GLY A 19 2.57 11.14 6.12
N GLY A 20 3.60 11.75 6.71
CA GLY A 20 3.51 13.05 7.37
C GLY A 20 2.87 13.05 8.77
N MET A 21 3.09 14.16 9.47
CA MET A 21 2.88 14.40 10.91
C MET A 21 1.44 14.19 11.43
N LEU A 22 0.45 13.95 10.56
CA LEU A 22 -0.99 13.84 10.86
C LEU A 22 -1.63 12.50 10.46
N GLY A 23 -0.91 11.61 9.76
CA GLY A 23 -1.47 10.38 9.17
C GLY A 23 -1.89 9.30 10.18
N TRP A 24 -1.27 9.28 11.36
CA TRP A 24 -1.60 8.34 12.43
C TRP A 24 -2.88 8.70 13.20
N ILE A 25 -3.27 9.99 13.22
CA ILE A 25 -4.40 10.49 14.03
C ILE A 25 -5.76 10.27 13.34
N ARG A 26 -5.79 10.15 12.01
CA ARG A 26 -7.05 10.19 11.24
C ARG A 26 -7.55 8.88 10.68
N GLN A 27 -6.78 7.79 10.79
CA GLN A 27 -7.30 6.48 10.39
C GLN A 27 -7.85 5.75 11.61
N PRO A 28 -9.16 5.43 11.66
CA PRO A 28 -9.66 4.39 12.54
C PRO A 28 -9.21 3.06 11.92
N VAL A 29 -7.91 2.76 11.97
CA VAL A 29 -7.45 1.38 11.85
C VAL A 29 -7.91 0.75 13.14
N LYS A 30 -9.14 0.24 13.16
CA LYS A 30 -9.68 -0.51 14.31
C LYS A 30 -8.56 -1.42 14.81
N ASP A 31 -8.07 -1.11 15.99
CA ASP A 31 -6.93 -1.74 16.69
C ASP A 31 -7.25 -3.18 17.12
N VAL A 32 -7.91 -3.93 16.25
CA VAL A 32 -8.42 -5.28 16.50
C VAL A 32 -7.74 -6.26 15.55
N PHE A 33 -6.42 -6.13 15.43
CA PHE A 33 -5.56 -7.26 15.09
C PHE A 33 -4.37 -7.23 16.04
N ALA A 34 -4.68 -7.46 17.31
CA ALA A 34 -3.69 -7.64 18.37
C ALA A 34 -2.63 -8.67 17.93
N GLY A 35 -1.40 -8.21 17.68
CA GLY A 35 -0.25 -9.10 17.46
C GLY A 35 0.60 -8.86 16.21
N THR A 36 0.29 -7.90 15.35
CA THR A 36 1.14 -7.55 14.18
C THR A 36 1.71 -6.15 14.31
N ASP A 37 3.03 -6.02 14.33
CA ASP A 37 3.71 -4.73 14.20
C ASP A 37 3.48 -4.17 12.79
N ARG A 38 2.67 -3.11 12.71
CA ARG A 38 2.28 -2.46 11.46
C ARG A 38 3.24 -1.37 11.02
N SER A 39 4.20 -0.97 11.86
CA SER A 39 5.23 0.02 11.51
C SER A 39 6.07 -0.45 10.32
N GLU A 40 6.17 -1.76 10.15
CA GLU A 40 6.97 -2.41 9.12
C GLU A 40 6.27 -2.58 7.78
N TRP A 41 5.00 -2.19 7.68
CA TRP A 41 4.26 -2.25 6.42
C TRP A 41 4.71 -1.14 5.47
N PHE A 42 4.52 -1.37 4.17
CA PHE A 42 4.72 -0.32 3.18
C PHE A 42 3.40 0.39 2.88
N SER A 43 3.47 1.70 2.68
CA SER A 43 2.38 2.49 2.09
C SER A 43 2.44 2.41 0.56
N LEU A 44 1.26 2.48 -0.07
CA LEU A 44 1.11 2.56 -1.52
C LEU A 44 0.40 3.87 -1.88
N TYR A 45 1.14 4.85 -2.39
CA TYR A 45 0.55 6.12 -2.85
C TYR A 45 0.39 6.07 -4.35
N ARG A 46 -0.81 6.39 -4.82
CA ARG A 46 -1.11 6.34 -6.24
C ARG A 46 -0.43 7.50 -6.95
N ASP A 47 0.09 7.25 -8.14
CA ASP A 47 0.55 8.30 -9.04
C ASP A 47 -0.67 8.91 -9.78
N ASP A 48 -1.44 9.74 -9.05
CA ASP A 48 -2.64 10.42 -9.58
C ASP A 48 -2.51 11.96 -9.55
N GLY A 49 -1.27 12.45 -9.43
CA GLY A 49 -0.95 13.87 -9.31
C GLY A 49 -0.99 14.40 -7.87
N GLN A 50 -1.45 13.60 -6.90
CA GLN A 50 -1.33 13.89 -5.48
C GLN A 50 -0.54 12.79 -4.77
N VAL A 51 0.52 13.17 -4.07
CA VAL A 51 1.35 12.23 -3.30
C VAL A 51 0.78 12.16 -1.88
N ASP A 52 -0.27 11.36 -1.71
CA ASP A 52 -0.88 11.13 -0.41
C ASP A 52 -1.45 9.71 -0.26
N ASP A 53 -1.95 9.41 0.95
CA ASP A 53 -2.46 8.09 1.32
C ASP A 53 -3.93 7.87 0.93
N GLN A 54 -4.46 8.69 0.03
CA GLN A 54 -5.83 8.67 -0.45
C GLN A 54 -5.85 8.75 -1.97
N THR A 55 -6.96 8.34 -2.57
CA THR A 55 -7.22 8.50 -4.00
C THR A 55 -8.72 8.49 -4.22
N THR A 56 -9.19 9.16 -5.26
CA THR A 56 -10.61 9.21 -5.61
C THR A 56 -10.84 8.53 -6.95
N ILE A 57 -11.78 7.60 -6.99
CA ILE A 57 -12.12 6.83 -8.20
C ILE A 57 -13.62 6.79 -8.34
N ASN A 58 -14.12 7.28 -9.48
CA ASN A 58 -15.56 7.37 -9.75
C ASN A 58 -16.31 8.03 -8.57
N ASN A 59 -15.76 9.14 -8.06
CA ASN A 59 -16.29 9.89 -6.91
C ASN A 59 -16.30 9.13 -5.56
N ILE A 60 -15.65 7.96 -5.48
CA ILE A 60 -15.47 7.21 -4.24
C ILE A 60 -14.03 7.38 -3.76
N GLN A 61 -13.87 7.96 -2.57
CA GLN A 61 -12.57 8.07 -1.91
C GLN A 61 -12.15 6.70 -1.36
N ARG A 62 -10.91 6.33 -1.61
CA ARG A 62 -10.23 5.16 -1.05
C ARG A 62 -8.91 5.60 -0.46
N SER A 63 -8.39 4.86 0.52
CA SER A 63 -7.19 5.28 1.24
C SER A 63 -6.50 4.11 1.90
N ALA A 64 -5.33 4.39 2.48
CA ALA A 64 -4.61 3.50 3.38
C ALA A 64 -4.19 2.16 2.75
N PHE A 65 -3.85 2.16 1.46
CA PHE A 65 -3.36 0.97 0.77
C PHE A 65 -1.98 0.58 1.26
N ARG A 66 -1.78 -0.73 1.48
CA ARG A 66 -0.54 -1.27 2.06
C ARG A 66 -0.05 -2.49 1.30
N ILE A 67 1.26 -2.74 1.43
CA ILE A 67 1.82 -4.09 1.31
C ILE A 67 2.05 -4.59 2.73
N HIS A 68 1.47 -5.74 3.07
CA HIS A 68 1.60 -6.32 4.40
C HIS A 68 1.52 -7.86 4.37
N PRO A 69 2.09 -8.56 5.36
CA PRO A 69 1.85 -9.99 5.49
C PRO A 69 0.41 -10.25 5.93
N VAL A 70 -0.07 -11.46 5.65
CA VAL A 70 -1.37 -11.92 6.13
C VAL A 70 -1.43 -11.82 7.65
N GLY A 71 -2.45 -11.13 8.16
CA GLY A 71 -2.71 -11.05 9.60
C GLY A 71 -3.46 -12.28 10.11
N PRO A 72 -3.61 -12.44 11.44
CA PRO A 72 -4.26 -13.60 12.05
C PRO A 72 -5.66 -13.95 11.53
N GLN A 73 -6.43 -12.97 11.05
CA GLN A 73 -7.79 -13.20 10.52
C GLN A 73 -7.86 -13.28 8.98
N GLY A 74 -6.72 -13.21 8.28
CA GLY A 74 -6.68 -13.42 6.82
C GLY A 74 -7.35 -12.34 5.96
N ILE A 75 -7.74 -11.21 6.55
CA ILE A 75 -8.52 -10.17 5.86
C ILE A 75 -7.60 -9.23 5.07
N SER A 76 -7.88 -9.06 3.77
CA SER A 76 -7.38 -7.95 2.95
C SER A 76 -8.52 -7.03 2.55
N GLN A 77 -8.42 -5.74 2.86
CA GLN A 77 -9.42 -4.73 2.52
C GLN A 77 -9.00 -3.92 1.29
N GLY A 78 -8.51 -4.61 0.25
CA GLY A 78 -7.98 -3.99 -0.96
C GLY A 78 -6.50 -3.61 -0.89
N CYS A 79 -5.74 -4.25 0.01
CA CYS A 79 -4.28 -4.13 0.11
C CYS A 79 -3.58 -5.28 -0.64
N VAL A 80 -2.29 -5.13 -0.90
CA VAL A 80 -1.44 -6.27 -1.31
C VAL A 80 -1.09 -7.07 -0.06
N THR A 81 -1.60 -8.29 0.02
CA THR A 81 -1.36 -9.18 1.16
C THR A 81 -0.47 -10.33 0.77
N MET A 82 0.69 -10.46 1.43
CA MET A 82 1.60 -11.59 1.25
C MET A 82 1.20 -12.71 2.21
N THR A 83 0.98 -13.91 1.70
CA THR A 83 0.54 -15.07 2.51
C THR A 83 1.63 -15.60 3.45
N SER A 84 2.90 -15.24 3.24
CA SER A 84 4.03 -15.62 4.08
C SER A 84 4.66 -14.39 4.72
N LYS A 85 4.77 -14.39 6.05
CA LYS A 85 5.50 -13.36 6.79
C LYS A 85 6.99 -13.36 6.43
N LEU A 86 7.59 -14.53 6.26
CA LEU A 86 9.01 -14.64 5.89
C LEU A 86 9.27 -13.98 4.54
N ALA A 87 8.44 -14.27 3.54
CA ALA A 87 8.57 -13.65 2.22
C ALA A 87 8.37 -12.13 2.27
N PHE A 88 7.46 -11.65 3.13
CA PHE A 88 7.29 -10.22 3.38
C PHE A 88 8.55 -9.60 4.00
N ASP A 89 9.15 -10.23 5.01
CA ASP A 89 10.36 -9.74 5.67
C ASP A 89 11.54 -9.68 4.68
N GLU A 90 11.64 -10.66 3.77
CA GLU A 90 12.61 -10.68 2.66
C GLU A 90 12.37 -9.54 1.67
N LEU A 91 11.14 -9.36 1.19
CA LEU A 91 10.78 -8.25 0.31
C LEU A 91 11.12 -6.91 0.98
N ARG A 92 10.75 -6.75 2.25
CA ARG A 92 11.00 -5.52 3.00
C ARG A 92 12.48 -5.20 3.08
N ARG A 93 13.31 -6.19 3.44
CA ARG A 93 14.76 -6.04 3.50
C ARG A 93 15.32 -5.64 2.13
N SER A 94 14.90 -6.31 1.06
CA SER A 94 15.35 -6.03 -0.30
C SER A 94 14.98 -4.61 -0.73
N LEU A 95 13.74 -4.17 -0.53
CA LEU A 95 13.28 -2.82 -0.87
C LEU A 95 14.00 -1.73 -0.08
N ARG A 96 14.14 -1.89 1.25
CA ARG A 96 14.81 -0.88 2.09
C ARG A 96 16.32 -0.78 1.81
N ASN A 97 16.93 -1.83 1.30
CA ASN A 97 18.33 -1.81 0.86
C ASN A 97 18.52 -1.11 -0.50
N MET A 98 17.45 -0.82 -1.24
CA MET A 98 17.56 -0.05 -2.47
C MET A 98 17.86 1.43 -2.15
N PRO A 99 18.65 2.11 -3.00
CA PRO A 99 18.88 3.55 -2.89
C PRO A 99 17.57 4.33 -2.82
N GLY A 100 16.53 3.85 -3.51
CA GLY A 100 15.24 4.50 -3.67
C GLY A 100 15.37 5.82 -4.42
N GLU A 101 14.25 6.51 -4.55
CA GLU A 101 14.16 7.81 -5.20
C GLU A 101 13.30 8.76 -4.35
N ILE A 102 13.42 10.06 -4.59
CA ILE A 102 12.66 11.08 -3.88
C ILE A 102 11.50 11.53 -4.76
N LEU A 103 10.27 11.46 -4.23
CA LEU A 103 9.12 12.05 -4.88
C LEU A 103 9.28 13.58 -4.95
N PRO A 104 9.24 14.18 -6.15
CA PRO A 104 9.30 15.62 -6.31
C PRO A 104 8.24 16.31 -5.46
N SER A 105 8.52 17.53 -4.99
CA SER A 105 7.64 18.38 -4.16
C SER A 105 7.31 17.90 -2.73
N THR A 106 7.48 16.61 -2.40
CA THR A 106 7.22 16.10 -1.05
C THR A 106 8.48 15.77 -0.25
N GLY A 107 9.60 15.50 -0.93
CA GLY A 107 10.84 15.07 -0.27
C GLY A 107 10.77 13.65 0.29
N ILE A 108 9.68 12.92 0.03
CA ILE A 108 9.46 11.57 0.52
C ILE A 108 10.26 10.58 -0.32
N LYS A 109 10.99 9.67 0.35
CA LYS A 109 11.67 8.55 -0.30
C LYS A 109 10.69 7.42 -0.62
N TYR A 110 10.74 6.91 -1.84
CA TYR A 110 10.09 5.67 -2.25
C TYR A 110 11.12 4.62 -2.70
N PHE A 111 10.80 3.35 -2.52
CA PHE A 111 11.72 2.23 -2.76
C PHE A 111 11.51 1.53 -4.11
N GLY A 112 10.35 1.73 -4.72
CA GLY A 112 9.99 1.12 -5.98
C GLY A 112 8.56 1.41 -6.37
N VAL A 113 8.13 0.78 -7.47
CA VAL A 113 6.82 1.00 -8.07
C VAL A 113 6.06 -0.31 -8.18
N LEU A 114 4.77 -0.26 -7.88
CA LEU A 114 3.80 -1.32 -8.14
C LEU A 114 2.83 -0.84 -9.23
N ASP A 115 2.86 -1.50 -10.39
CA ASP A 115 1.88 -1.26 -11.46
C ASP A 115 0.74 -2.27 -11.35
N VAL A 116 -0.48 -1.78 -11.15
CA VAL A 116 -1.72 -2.57 -11.12
C VAL A 116 -2.38 -2.46 -12.47
N LEU A 117 -2.36 -3.55 -13.23
CA LEU A 117 -2.82 -3.60 -14.62
C LEU A 117 -4.17 -4.32 -14.72
N GLU A 118 -4.95 -3.95 -15.73
CA GLU A 118 -6.13 -4.71 -16.09
C GLU A 118 -5.69 -6.10 -16.57
N THR A 119 -6.30 -7.15 -16.03
CA THR A 119 -6.14 -8.47 -16.64
C THR A 119 -6.88 -8.44 -17.97
N LEU A 120 -6.15 -8.41 -19.08
CA LEU A 120 -6.75 -8.65 -20.40
C LEU A 120 -7.35 -10.05 -20.36
N ARG A 121 -8.69 -10.14 -20.31
CA ARG A 121 -9.36 -11.40 -20.61
C ARG A 121 -9.05 -11.73 -22.06
N GLY A 122 -8.51 -12.93 -22.30
CA GLY A 122 -8.33 -13.41 -23.66
C GLY A 122 -9.68 -13.49 -24.36
N PRO A 123 -9.73 -13.47 -25.71
CA PRO A 123 -10.98 -13.43 -26.46
C PRO A 123 -11.90 -14.67 -26.33
N ASN A 124 -11.71 -15.55 -25.34
CA ASN A 124 -12.44 -16.82 -25.19
C ASN A 124 -12.92 -17.14 -23.76
N ASP A 125 -13.08 -16.14 -22.87
CA ASP A 125 -13.70 -16.31 -21.54
C ASP A 125 -15.14 -15.78 -21.49
#